data_AF-A0A9X8GSL6-F1
#
_entry.id   AF-A0A9X8GSL6-F1
#
_cell.length_a   1.000
_cell.length_b   1.000
_cell.length_c   1.000
_cell.angle_alpha   90.00
_cell.angle_beta   90.00
_cell.angle_gamma   90.00
#
_symmetry.space_group_name_H-M   'P 1'
#
loop_
_entity.id
_entity.type
_entity.pdbx_description
1 polymer ?
#
loop_
_entity_poly.entity_id
_entity_poly.type
_entity_poly.pdbx_seq_one_letter_code
_entity_poly.pdbx_strand_id
1 'polypeptide(L)'
;MRLQLPLFALAAALAAPLSFAQDARAGGAPLAPDALFARVSPSVWVVQASDAQGKLLATGSAVATGPGAAVTSCKLLAKASAVVLRRENVSYGAVLEHPDVERDLCQLRIANLASPALGIVPTGALQVGMPLYVIGSPSGRELTLGVSMLGGVRRNAAGALESLQLATPTEAGLAGAGLFDAQGRLVGLVGGSAPVNLAMPAAWIAELPTRGQRAIERLATQPAPPNLLRPSLVEYQLHDRLTNLHRKVVYRADAATTSDDRLSFNNGGWVEKPGGEVIGVTAAVAGEFDGVMPPGGWARPGPESGASWATKYDATTGGTRINMDLRANVVDDAVMLPVNGREMKVMKIDYRGYTQRSANAGAASGILSGTYRASVWFSPELGRVVRFEVQTRGGAGGGAFQVSEVLELVNIR
;
A
#
# COMPACT_ATOMS: atom_id res chain seq x y z
N MET A 1 85.51 52.89 27.22
CA MET A 1 86.46 51.76 27.23
C MET A 1 85.67 50.52 27.61
N ARG A 2 85.56 49.54 26.69
CA ARG A 2 85.27 48.10 26.92
C ARG A 2 83.93 47.76 27.64
N LEU A 3 83.28 46.61 27.48
CA LEU A 3 83.20 45.52 26.51
C LEU A 3 82.15 44.54 27.13
N GLN A 4 81.30 43.93 26.30
CA GLN A 4 80.72 42.57 26.44
C GLN A 4 79.58 42.22 27.46
N LEU A 5 78.50 41.70 26.85
CA LEU A 5 77.45 40.73 27.28
C LEU A 5 78.01 39.41 27.91
N PRO A 6 77.22 38.37 28.32
CA PRO A 6 75.74 38.15 28.37
C PRO A 6 75.24 37.44 29.67
N LEU A 7 73.93 37.11 29.80
CA LEU A 7 73.36 35.74 29.83
C LEU A 7 71.98 35.65 30.53
N PHE A 8 71.04 35.03 29.81
CA PHE A 8 69.69 34.52 30.10
C PHE A 8 69.23 34.24 31.55
N ALA A 9 67.95 34.55 31.83
CA ALA A 9 67.10 33.70 32.68
C ALA A 9 65.58 33.88 32.40
N LEU A 10 64.99 32.79 31.90
CA LEU A 10 63.60 32.28 32.02
C LEU A 10 62.41 33.26 32.09
N ALA A 11 61.64 33.33 31.00
CA ALA A 11 60.23 33.71 31.03
C ALA A 11 59.37 32.46 31.35
N ALA A 12 58.68 32.47 32.49
CA ALA A 12 57.67 31.46 32.82
C ALA A 12 56.40 31.73 32.01
N ALA A 13 56.12 30.87 31.02
CA ALA A 13 54.87 30.89 30.28
C ALA A 13 53.76 30.27 31.14
N LEU A 14 52.82 31.11 31.61
CA LEU A 14 51.54 30.69 32.16
C LEU A 14 50.72 30.02 31.05
N ALA A 15 50.67 28.68 31.07
CA ALA A 15 49.74 27.92 30.25
C ALA A 15 48.31 28.16 30.76
N ALA A 16 47.54 28.98 30.05
CA ALA A 16 46.10 29.07 30.25
C ALA A 16 45.46 27.73 29.85
N PRO A 17 44.61 27.11 30.68
CA PRO A 17 43.85 25.96 30.26
C PRO A 17 42.86 26.40 29.18
N LEU A 18 43.08 25.94 27.94
CA LEU A 18 42.05 25.92 26.90
C LEU A 18 40.92 25.04 27.43
N SER A 19 39.92 25.69 28.02
CA SER A 19 38.63 25.08 28.29
C SER A 19 38.05 24.70 26.93
N PHE A 20 38.09 23.42 26.60
CA PHE A 20 37.26 22.87 25.54
C PHE A 20 35.83 23.25 25.90
N ALA A 21 35.25 24.15 25.10
CA ALA A 21 33.83 24.43 25.15
C ALA A 21 33.11 23.09 24.96
N GLN A 22 32.57 22.56 26.05
CA GLN A 22 31.56 21.52 25.98
C GLN A 22 30.41 22.16 25.23
N ASP A 23 30.26 21.78 23.97
CA ASP A 23 29.14 22.15 23.14
C ASP A 23 27.88 21.74 23.91
N ALA A 24 27.21 22.75 24.45
CA ALA A 24 26.07 22.58 25.30
C ALA A 24 24.98 21.93 24.45
N ARG A 25 24.84 20.60 24.57
CA ARG A 25 23.61 19.91 24.18
C ARG A 25 22.50 20.52 25.01
N ALA A 26 21.84 21.53 24.45
CA ALA A 26 20.60 22.08 24.96
C ALA A 26 19.53 20.99 24.81
N GLY A 27 19.47 20.08 25.78
CA GLY A 27 18.52 19.00 25.88
C GLY A 27 18.31 18.68 27.35
N GLY A 28 17.08 18.83 27.83
CA GLY A 28 16.74 18.50 29.21
C GLY A 28 17.13 17.07 29.57
N ALA A 29 17.33 16.82 30.86
CA ALA A 29 17.63 15.49 31.38
C ALA A 29 16.62 14.45 30.86
N PRO A 30 17.08 13.22 30.53
CA PRO A 30 16.19 12.15 30.09
C PRO A 30 15.12 11.88 31.16
N LEU A 31 13.87 11.70 30.71
CA LEU A 31 12.75 11.36 31.57
C LEU A 31 12.77 9.86 31.90
N ALA A 32 12.36 9.52 33.12
CA ALA A 32 12.02 8.14 33.45
C ALA A 32 10.81 7.67 32.60
N PRO A 33 10.70 6.37 32.26
CA PRO A 33 9.67 5.89 31.33
C PRO A 33 8.22 6.21 31.74
N ASP A 34 7.92 6.18 33.03
CA ASP A 34 6.63 6.55 33.61
C ASP A 34 6.33 8.05 33.45
N ALA A 35 7.31 8.90 33.73
CA ALA A 35 7.21 10.34 33.53
C ALA A 35 7.09 10.71 32.04
N LEU A 36 7.80 9.99 31.17
CA LEU A 36 7.71 10.12 29.72
C LEU A 36 6.31 9.76 29.23
N PHE A 37 5.78 8.61 29.65
CA PHE A 37 4.44 8.18 29.29
C PHE A 37 3.37 9.18 29.75
N ALA A 38 3.46 9.68 30.98
CA ALA A 38 2.55 10.70 31.49
C ALA A 38 2.62 12.01 30.67
N ARG A 39 3.81 12.39 30.20
CA ARG A 39 4.01 13.58 29.36
C ARG A 39 3.37 13.46 27.98
N VAL A 40 3.56 12.32 27.29
CA VAL A 40 3.24 12.23 25.85
C VAL A 40 1.94 11.47 25.55
N SER A 41 1.45 10.62 26.46
CA SER A 41 0.18 9.89 26.28
C SER A 41 -1.06 10.77 26.05
N PRO A 42 -1.16 12.04 26.52
CA PRO A 42 -2.25 12.93 26.14
C PRO A 42 -2.29 13.26 24.64
N SER A 43 -1.16 13.14 23.95
CA SER A 43 -1.04 13.37 22.51
C SER A 43 -1.22 12.10 21.68
N VAL A 44 -1.39 10.92 22.28
CA VAL A 44 -1.57 9.66 21.54
C VAL A 44 -3.02 9.21 21.63
N TRP A 45 -3.63 8.93 20.49
CA TRP A 45 -5.05 8.59 20.33
C TRP A 45 -5.20 7.25 19.62
N VAL A 46 -6.28 6.53 19.92
CA VAL A 46 -6.71 5.40 19.08
C VAL A 46 -7.36 5.98 17.83
N VAL A 47 -7.00 5.49 16.64
CA VAL A 47 -7.71 5.81 15.40
C VAL A 47 -8.56 4.63 14.96
N GLN A 48 -9.80 4.90 14.58
CA GLN A 48 -10.75 3.94 14.02
C GLN A 48 -11.23 4.46 12.68
N ALA A 49 -11.07 3.63 11.65
CA ALA A 49 -11.47 3.95 10.29
C ALA A 49 -12.59 3.00 9.87
N SER A 50 -13.69 3.56 9.36
CA SER A 50 -14.89 2.80 8.97
C SER A 50 -15.34 3.15 7.56
N ASP A 51 -16.05 2.24 6.90
CA ASP A 51 -16.70 2.48 5.60
C ASP A 51 -17.99 3.32 5.75
N ALA A 52 -18.65 3.56 4.61
CA ALA A 52 -19.87 4.38 4.55
C ALA A 52 -21.05 3.76 5.31
N GLN A 53 -21.02 2.44 5.54
CA GLN A 53 -22.02 1.69 6.28
C GLN A 53 -21.68 1.58 7.78
N GLY A 54 -20.57 2.18 8.22
CA GLY A 54 -20.13 2.21 9.61
C GLY A 54 -19.42 0.94 10.07
N LYS A 55 -19.05 0.03 9.15
CA LYS A 55 -18.25 -1.15 9.50
C LYS A 55 -16.80 -0.73 9.67
N LEU A 56 -16.23 -1.13 10.80
CA LEU A 56 -14.84 -0.89 11.14
C LEU A 56 -13.91 -1.62 10.16
N LEU A 57 -13.10 -0.85 9.43
CA LEU A 57 -12.13 -1.35 8.45
C LEU A 57 -10.76 -1.58 9.09
N ALA A 58 -10.33 -0.64 9.93
CA ALA A 58 -9.02 -0.65 10.56
C ALA A 58 -9.03 0.05 11.92
N THR A 59 -8.07 -0.34 12.76
CA THR A 59 -7.80 0.30 14.06
C THR A 59 -6.29 0.39 14.25
N GLY A 60 -5.84 1.50 14.83
CA GLY A 60 -4.44 1.72 15.15
C GLY A 60 -4.28 2.95 16.06
N SER A 61 -3.19 3.68 15.90
CA SER A 61 -2.91 4.89 16.68
C SER A 61 -2.71 6.13 15.81
N ALA A 62 -2.90 7.30 16.41
CA ALA A 62 -2.57 8.59 15.84
C ALA A 62 -1.87 9.45 16.89
N VAL A 63 -0.96 10.32 16.46
CA VAL A 63 -0.23 11.24 17.33
C VAL A 63 -0.67 12.67 17.01
N ALA A 64 -1.32 13.31 17.97
CA ALA A 64 -1.67 14.72 17.91
C ALA A 64 -0.40 15.59 17.99
N THR A 65 -0.12 16.35 16.94
CA THR A 65 1.09 17.16 16.81
C THR A 65 0.91 18.59 17.31
N GLY A 66 -0.33 19.00 17.51
CA GLY A 66 -0.72 20.30 18.06
C GLY A 66 -2.24 20.47 18.06
N PRO A 67 -2.74 21.69 18.34
CA PRO A 67 -4.16 21.97 18.30
C PRO A 67 -4.78 21.61 16.95
N GLY A 68 -5.83 20.79 16.98
CA GLY A 68 -6.61 20.41 15.79
C GLY A 68 -5.91 19.55 14.75
N ALA A 69 -4.69 19.05 15.01
CA ALA A 69 -3.91 18.27 14.05
C ALA A 69 -3.37 16.98 14.67
N ALA A 70 -3.49 15.88 13.94
CA ALA A 70 -2.85 14.61 14.27
C ALA A 70 -2.30 13.92 13.03
N VAL A 71 -1.30 13.08 13.22
CA VAL A 71 -0.70 12.27 12.16
C VAL A 71 -0.85 10.78 12.45
N THR A 72 -1.02 9.99 11.39
CA THR A 72 -1.19 8.53 11.47
C THR A 72 -0.69 7.87 10.19
N SER A 73 -0.77 6.53 10.15
CA SER A 73 -0.51 5.75 8.93
C SER A 73 -1.63 5.93 7.91
N CYS A 74 -1.30 6.27 6.67
CA CYS A 74 -2.28 6.35 5.58
C CYS A 74 -2.94 4.99 5.30
N LYS A 75 -2.25 3.86 5.52
CA LYS A 75 -2.84 2.52 5.35
C LYS A 75 -4.04 2.30 6.27
N LEU A 76 -4.06 2.90 7.46
CA LEU A 76 -5.22 2.81 8.37
C LEU A 76 -6.46 3.50 7.79
N LEU A 77 -6.27 4.50 6.93
CA LEU A 77 -7.35 5.31 6.35
C LEU A 77 -7.79 4.79 4.98
N ALA A 78 -7.17 3.73 4.48
CA ALA A 78 -7.45 3.19 3.16
C ALA A 78 -8.92 2.74 3.07
N LYS A 79 -9.66 3.31 2.10
CA LYS A 79 -11.08 3.05 1.85
C LYS A 79 -12.03 3.51 2.97
N ALA A 80 -11.54 4.28 3.93
CA ALA A 80 -12.36 4.81 5.00
C ALA A 80 -13.28 5.93 4.47
N SER A 81 -14.55 5.90 4.84
CA SER A 81 -15.50 7.00 4.66
C SER A 81 -15.63 7.85 5.92
N ALA A 82 -15.31 7.29 7.09
CA ALA A 82 -15.30 7.98 8.37
C ALA A 82 -14.04 7.63 9.19
N VAL A 83 -13.47 8.62 9.86
CA VAL A 83 -12.32 8.47 10.75
C VAL A 83 -12.64 9.08 12.10
N VAL A 84 -12.42 8.31 13.17
CA VAL A 84 -12.66 8.74 14.56
C VAL A 84 -11.39 8.55 15.37
N LEU A 85 -11.02 9.59 16.12
CA LEU A 85 -10.01 9.49 17.18
C LEU A 85 -10.73 9.24 18.51
N ARG A 86 -10.27 8.24 19.27
CA ARG A 86 -10.86 7.85 20.55
C ARG A 86 -9.80 7.76 21.63
N ARG A 87 -10.13 8.27 22.82
CA ARG A 87 -9.36 8.09 24.05
C ARG A 87 -10.32 8.07 25.21
N GLU A 88 -10.35 6.97 25.95
CA GLU A 88 -11.30 6.75 27.05
C GLU A 88 -12.75 7.01 26.57
N ASN A 89 -13.46 7.95 27.19
CA ASN A 89 -14.84 8.32 26.87
C ASN A 89 -14.95 9.52 25.90
N VAL A 90 -13.83 9.97 25.33
CA VAL A 90 -13.78 11.11 24.39
C VAL A 90 -13.55 10.60 22.98
N SER A 91 -14.36 11.10 22.04
CA SER A 91 -14.26 10.81 20.61
C SER A 91 -14.31 12.09 19.80
N TYR A 92 -13.46 12.18 18.78
CA TYR A 92 -13.48 13.26 17.80
C TYR A 92 -13.61 12.68 16.40
N GLY A 93 -14.47 13.28 15.59
CA GLY A 93 -14.43 13.08 14.14
C GLY A 93 -13.19 13.73 13.55
N ALA A 94 -12.54 13.05 12.61
CA ALA A 94 -11.35 13.53 11.94
C ALA A 94 -11.55 13.53 10.43
N VAL A 95 -10.97 14.53 9.76
CA VAL A 95 -10.98 14.68 8.31
C VAL A 95 -9.56 14.55 7.80
N LEU A 96 -9.36 13.76 6.74
CA LEU A 96 -8.07 13.71 6.05
C LEU A 96 -7.77 15.07 5.43
N GLU A 97 -6.66 15.68 5.83
CA GLU A 97 -6.26 17.01 5.39
C GLU A 97 -5.09 16.95 4.41
N HIS A 98 -4.04 16.22 4.75
CA HIS A 98 -2.85 16.09 3.90
C HIS A 98 -2.40 14.63 3.79
N PRO A 99 -2.68 13.95 2.68
CA PRO A 99 -2.22 12.57 2.45
C PRO A 99 -0.83 12.49 1.81
N ASP A 100 0.07 11.69 2.36
CA ASP A 100 1.32 11.28 1.71
C ASP A 100 1.37 9.75 1.61
N VAL A 101 0.54 9.21 0.71
CA VAL A 101 0.35 7.76 0.52
C VAL A 101 1.64 7.04 0.15
N GLU A 102 2.54 7.71 -0.58
CA GLU A 102 3.85 7.18 -0.98
C GLU A 102 4.72 6.87 0.24
N ARG A 103 4.61 7.67 1.30
CA ARG A 103 5.41 7.56 2.54
C ARG A 103 4.62 7.03 3.73
N ASP A 104 3.39 6.57 3.49
CA ASP A 104 2.43 6.08 4.48
C ASP A 104 2.06 7.10 5.60
N LEU A 105 2.32 8.40 5.42
CA LEU A 105 2.08 9.40 6.46
C LEU A 105 0.91 10.31 6.10
N CYS A 106 -0.12 10.36 6.94
CA CYS A 106 -1.32 11.17 6.70
C CYS A 106 -1.55 12.13 7.86
N GLN A 107 -1.83 13.40 7.54
CA GLN A 107 -2.33 14.38 8.50
C GLN A 107 -3.85 14.41 8.51
N LEU A 108 -4.41 14.37 9.71
CA LEU A 108 -5.81 14.52 10.02
C LEU A 108 -6.04 15.89 10.65
N ARG A 109 -7.11 16.57 10.21
CA ARG A 109 -7.68 17.74 10.85
C ARG A 109 -8.82 17.32 11.77
N ILE A 110 -8.77 17.78 13.01
CA ILE A 110 -9.73 17.43 14.06
C ILE A 110 -10.29 18.71 14.67
N ALA A 111 -11.59 18.93 14.56
CA ALA A 111 -12.22 20.11 15.15
C ALA A 111 -12.17 20.03 16.69
N ASN A 112 -11.84 21.14 17.35
CA ASN A 112 -11.84 21.30 18.81
C ASN A 112 -10.90 20.35 19.58
N LEU A 113 -9.94 19.71 18.92
CA LEU A 113 -8.92 18.92 19.61
C LEU A 113 -7.90 19.86 20.28
N ALA A 114 -8.00 19.98 21.60
CA ALA A 114 -6.96 20.60 22.41
C ALA A 114 -5.85 19.58 22.70
N SER A 115 -4.70 19.72 22.02
CA SER A 115 -3.50 18.90 22.26
C SER A 115 -2.28 19.80 22.41
N PRO A 116 -1.37 19.51 23.35
CA PRO A 116 -0.09 20.20 23.41
C PRO A 116 0.70 19.98 22.12
N ALA A 117 1.47 20.99 21.72
CA ALA A 117 2.41 20.86 20.63
C ALA A 117 3.56 19.93 21.05
N LEU A 118 3.87 18.94 20.21
CA LEU A 118 4.98 18.03 20.44
C LEU A 118 6.25 18.54 19.74
N GLY A 119 7.38 18.49 20.44
CA GLY A 119 8.67 18.71 19.81
C GLY A 119 8.98 17.56 18.84
N ILE A 120 9.52 17.87 17.66
CA ILE A 120 9.98 16.89 16.68
C ILE A 120 11.50 16.79 16.74
N VAL A 121 12.04 15.57 16.72
CA VAL A 121 13.49 15.35 16.67
C VAL A 121 14.01 15.70 15.27
N PRO A 122 14.97 16.63 15.14
CA PRO A 122 15.54 16.98 13.85
C PRO A 122 16.35 15.82 13.28
N THR A 123 16.38 15.69 11.95
CA THR A 123 17.03 14.57 11.26
C THR A 123 18.52 14.43 11.59
N GLY A 124 19.23 15.54 11.82
CA GLY A 124 20.64 15.54 12.21
C GLY A 124 20.91 15.06 13.65
N ALA A 125 19.87 14.96 14.49
CA ALA A 125 19.98 14.45 15.85
C ALA A 125 19.64 12.95 15.96
N LEU A 126 19.25 12.29 14.85
CA LEU A 126 19.00 10.86 14.82
C LEU A 126 20.31 10.09 14.94
N GLN A 127 20.42 9.24 15.95
CA GLN A 127 21.61 8.43 16.21
C GLN A 127 21.25 6.97 16.40
N VAL A 128 21.90 6.09 15.63
CA VAL A 128 21.77 4.64 15.83
C VAL A 128 22.15 4.29 17.27
N GLY A 129 21.34 3.45 17.91
CA GLY A 129 21.46 3.09 19.32
C GLY A 129 20.69 4.00 20.28
N MET A 130 20.10 5.12 19.82
CA MET A 130 19.27 5.95 20.71
C MET A 130 18.03 5.16 21.18
N PRO A 131 17.66 5.26 22.47
CA PRO A 131 16.46 4.62 22.98
C PRO A 131 15.21 5.27 22.38
N LEU A 132 14.26 4.43 22.00
CA LEU A 132 12.97 4.84 21.46
C LEU A 132 11.84 4.27 22.33
N TYR A 133 10.92 5.13 22.73
CA TYR A 133 9.73 4.75 23.48
C TYR A 133 8.55 4.70 22.51
N VAL A 134 7.94 3.53 22.37
CA VAL A 134 6.82 3.29 21.45
C VAL A 134 5.53 3.41 22.24
N ILE A 135 4.66 4.35 21.87
CA ILE A 135 3.37 4.55 22.55
C ILE A 135 2.25 4.52 21.53
N GLY A 136 1.30 3.60 21.75
CA GLY A 136 0.16 3.37 20.87
C GLY A 136 -0.81 2.37 21.49
N SER A 137 -1.79 1.90 20.71
CA SER A 137 -2.81 0.95 21.19
C SER A 137 -2.87 -0.30 20.32
N PRO A 138 -2.16 -1.39 20.66
CA PRO A 138 -2.17 -2.64 19.90
C PRO A 138 -3.58 -3.23 19.74
N SER A 139 -4.44 -3.10 20.75
CA SER A 139 -5.80 -3.64 20.78
C SER A 139 -6.89 -2.59 20.48
N GLY A 140 -6.52 -1.33 20.24
CA GLY A 140 -7.47 -0.22 20.05
C GLY A 140 -8.28 0.17 21.30
N ARG A 141 -7.83 -0.27 22.49
CA ARG A 141 -8.53 -0.02 23.76
C ARG A 141 -7.74 0.91 24.67
N GLU A 142 -6.57 0.46 25.11
CA GLU A 142 -5.69 1.17 26.04
C GLU A 142 -4.35 1.47 25.37
N LEU A 143 -3.69 2.55 25.82
CA LEU A 143 -2.34 2.88 25.37
C LEU A 143 -1.34 2.00 26.11
N THR A 144 -0.37 1.47 25.37
CA THR A 144 0.77 0.73 25.91
C THR A 144 2.05 1.51 25.71
N LEU A 145 3.04 1.22 26.56
CA LEU A 145 4.40 1.71 26.43
C LEU A 145 5.31 0.53 26.11
N GLY A 146 5.98 0.59 24.96
CA GLY A 146 7.07 -0.29 24.57
C GLY A 146 8.40 0.45 24.54
N VAL A 147 9.49 -0.30 24.54
CA VAL A 147 10.85 0.25 24.37
C VAL A 147 11.53 -0.47 23.21
N SER A 148 12.22 0.30 22.38
CA SER A 148 13.06 -0.17 21.29
C SER A 148 14.30 0.73 21.17
N MET A 149 15.10 0.53 20.13
CA MET A 149 16.23 1.38 19.80
C MET A 149 16.21 1.69 18.31
N LEU A 150 16.77 2.83 17.93
CA LEU A 150 17.02 3.12 16.52
C LEU A 150 18.13 2.20 16.02
N GLY A 151 17.78 1.15 15.28
CA GLY A 151 18.73 0.21 14.68
C GLY A 151 19.40 0.74 13.41
N GLY A 152 18.82 1.74 12.75
CA GLY A 152 19.38 2.32 11.53
C GLY A 152 18.60 3.52 11.01
N VAL A 153 19.27 4.35 10.22
CA VAL A 153 18.66 5.46 9.48
C VAL A 153 18.81 5.16 8.00
N ARG A 154 17.71 4.80 7.32
CA ARG A 154 17.74 4.44 5.90
C ARG A 154 17.64 5.70 5.04
N ARG A 155 18.43 5.75 3.98
CA ARG A 155 18.45 6.83 3.01
C ARG A 155 18.33 6.25 1.61
N ASN A 156 17.61 6.95 0.74
CA ASN A 156 17.49 6.57 -0.65
C ASN A 156 18.79 6.89 -1.43
N ALA A 157 18.82 6.56 -2.72
CA ALA A 157 19.98 6.82 -3.60
C ALA A 157 20.38 8.31 -3.69
N ALA A 158 19.43 9.23 -3.45
CA ALA A 158 19.68 10.67 -3.42
C ALA A 158 20.15 11.18 -2.03
N GLY A 159 20.36 10.29 -1.06
CA GLY A 159 20.77 10.64 0.30
C GLY A 159 19.64 11.18 1.20
N ALA A 160 18.41 11.26 0.68
CA ALA A 160 17.26 11.72 1.46
C ALA A 160 16.80 10.64 2.44
N LEU A 161 16.30 11.08 3.60
CA LEU A 161 15.80 10.19 4.65
C LEU A 161 14.59 9.39 4.13
N GLU A 162 14.71 8.06 4.14
CA GLU A 162 13.72 7.13 3.58
C GLU A 162 12.91 6.42 4.66
N SER A 163 13.53 5.99 5.75
CA SER A 163 12.82 5.37 6.88
C SER A 163 13.72 5.23 8.10
N LEU A 164 13.11 5.01 9.25
CA LEU A 164 13.81 4.63 10.48
C LEU A 164 13.71 3.12 10.65
N GLN A 165 14.85 2.47 10.90
CA GLN A 165 14.92 1.05 11.20
C GLN A 165 14.92 0.87 12.71
N LEU A 166 13.94 0.16 13.24
CA LEU A 166 13.87 -0.24 14.64
C LEU A 166 14.70 -1.51 14.85
N ALA A 167 15.35 -1.60 16.01
CA ALA A 167 16.13 -2.77 16.40
C ALA A 167 15.24 -3.99 16.65
N THR A 168 14.02 -3.77 17.13
CA THR A 168 13.01 -4.81 17.36
C THR A 168 11.81 -4.62 16.43
N PRO A 169 11.26 -5.70 15.87
CA PRO A 169 9.94 -5.67 15.23
C PRO A 169 8.86 -5.09 16.14
N THR A 170 7.92 -4.34 15.57
CA THR A 170 6.75 -3.85 16.28
C THR A 170 5.62 -4.88 16.26
N GLU A 171 4.81 -4.88 17.31
CA GLU A 171 3.63 -5.73 17.42
C GLU A 171 2.52 -5.29 16.45
N ALA A 172 1.65 -6.23 16.08
CA ALA A 172 0.47 -5.92 15.30
C ALA A 172 -0.44 -4.91 16.04
N GLY A 173 -1.11 -4.04 15.30
CA GLY A 173 -2.00 -3.01 15.86
C GLY A 173 -1.30 -1.73 16.33
N LEU A 174 0.04 -1.69 16.35
CA LEU A 174 0.80 -0.47 16.63
C LEU A 174 0.95 0.47 15.43
N ALA A 175 0.31 0.19 14.29
CA ALA A 175 0.34 1.10 13.14
C ALA A 175 -0.06 2.53 13.56
N GLY A 176 0.73 3.53 13.16
CA GLY A 176 0.54 4.92 13.55
C GLY A 176 0.91 5.27 15.00
N ALA A 177 1.45 4.33 15.79
CA ALA A 177 1.96 4.59 17.14
C ALA A 177 3.15 5.56 17.09
N GLY A 178 3.27 6.41 18.10
CA GLY A 178 4.36 7.38 18.20
C GLY A 178 5.64 6.75 18.72
N LEU A 179 6.77 7.15 18.15
CA LEU A 179 8.12 6.85 18.62
C LEU A 179 8.70 8.11 19.25
N PHE A 180 9.08 8.05 20.52
CA PHE A 180 9.57 9.19 21.28
C PHE A 180 11.02 8.99 21.73
N ASP A 181 11.80 10.06 21.76
CA ASP A 181 13.11 10.06 22.43
C ASP A 181 12.95 10.19 23.95
N ALA A 182 14.06 10.09 24.69
CA ALA A 182 14.05 10.17 26.15
C ALA A 182 13.58 11.52 26.72
N GLN A 183 13.42 12.56 25.89
CA GLN A 183 12.89 13.86 26.29
C GLN A 183 11.37 13.99 26.02
N GLY A 184 10.77 12.99 25.36
CA GLY A 184 9.38 12.99 24.93
C GLY A 184 9.15 13.74 23.60
N ARG A 185 10.20 13.94 22.79
CA ARG A 185 10.07 14.50 21.44
C ARG A 185 9.76 13.38 20.45
N LEU A 186 8.92 13.66 19.46
CA LEU A 186 8.52 12.72 18.44
C LEU A 186 9.67 12.49 17.44
N VAL A 187 10.10 11.24 17.35
CA VAL A 187 11.13 10.73 16.42
C VAL A 187 10.49 10.22 15.14
N GLY A 188 9.36 9.54 15.25
CA GLY A 188 8.67 8.92 14.12
C GLY A 188 7.35 8.26 14.50
N LEU A 189 6.77 7.58 13.53
CA LEU A 189 5.56 6.78 13.69
C LEU A 189 5.79 5.36 13.18
N VAL A 190 5.21 4.37 13.84
CA VAL A 190 5.21 2.98 13.36
C VAL A 190 4.42 2.89 12.05
N GLY A 191 4.99 2.26 11.02
CA GLY A 191 4.34 2.09 9.71
C GLY A 191 3.14 1.12 9.76
N GLY A 192 2.21 1.26 8.82
CA GLY A 192 1.04 0.38 8.69
C GLY A 192 1.28 -0.87 7.83
N SER A 193 2.48 -1.02 7.23
CA SER A 193 2.82 -2.12 6.35
C SER A 193 4.14 -2.79 6.71
N ALA A 194 4.31 -4.05 6.31
CA ALA A 194 5.59 -4.73 6.37
C ALA A 194 6.67 -3.94 5.58
N PRO A 195 7.94 -3.93 6.04
CA PRO A 195 8.46 -4.66 7.19
C PRO A 195 8.09 -4.01 8.53
N VAL A 196 7.71 -4.83 9.51
CA VAL A 196 7.21 -4.39 10.84
C VAL A 196 8.27 -3.75 11.74
N ASN A 197 9.52 -3.66 11.29
CA ASN A 197 10.60 -2.98 11.99
C ASN A 197 10.98 -1.65 11.30
N LEU A 198 10.18 -1.15 10.36
CA LEU A 198 10.35 0.18 9.77
C LEU A 198 9.35 1.18 10.32
N ALA A 199 9.80 2.42 10.45
CA ALA A 199 9.03 3.54 10.93
C ALA A 199 9.20 4.79 10.04
N MET A 200 8.14 5.59 10.02
CA MET A 200 8.05 6.86 9.30
C MET A 200 8.73 7.96 10.13
N PRO A 201 9.76 8.65 9.61
CA PRO A 201 10.37 9.78 10.31
C PRO A 201 9.39 10.92 10.58
N ALA A 202 9.38 11.44 11.81
CA ALA A 202 8.53 12.58 12.18
C ALA A 202 8.95 13.88 11.47
N ALA A 203 10.19 13.96 11.00
CA ALA A 203 10.66 15.09 10.20
C ALA A 203 9.84 15.31 8.92
N TRP A 204 9.19 14.27 8.38
CA TRP A 204 8.34 14.39 7.20
C TRP A 204 7.05 15.17 7.46
N ILE A 205 6.64 15.36 8.72
CA ILE A 205 5.41 16.09 9.08
C ILE A 205 5.43 17.51 8.49
N ALA A 206 6.60 18.16 8.50
CA ALA A 206 6.75 19.51 7.94
C ALA A 206 6.52 19.58 6.41
N GLU A 207 6.63 18.46 5.70
CA GLU A 207 6.45 18.38 4.25
C GLU A 207 5.00 18.00 3.85
N LEU A 208 4.18 17.57 4.82
CA LEU A 208 2.83 17.07 4.56
C LEU A 208 1.93 18.08 3.84
N PRO A 209 1.87 19.38 4.20
CA PRO A 209 1.02 20.33 3.49
C PRO A 209 1.33 20.39 1.99
N THR A 210 2.61 20.52 1.63
CA THR A 210 3.05 20.61 0.23
C THR A 210 2.83 19.32 -0.53
N ARG A 211 3.17 18.17 0.07
CA ARG A 211 3.03 16.87 -0.62
C ARG A 211 1.59 16.39 -0.68
N GLY A 212 0.82 16.62 0.38
CA GLY A 212 -0.61 16.34 0.45
C GLY A 212 -1.39 17.16 -0.57
N GLN A 213 -1.11 18.45 -0.68
CA GLN A 213 -1.71 19.30 -1.70
C GLN A 213 -1.42 18.78 -3.11
N ARG A 214 -0.16 18.43 -3.41
CA ARG A 214 0.21 17.82 -4.70
C ARG A 214 -0.50 16.48 -4.93
N ALA A 215 -0.67 15.66 -3.91
CA ALA A 215 -1.39 14.39 -4.03
C ALA A 215 -2.88 14.61 -4.35
N ILE A 216 -3.52 15.57 -3.68
CA ILE A 216 -4.91 15.96 -3.94
C ILE A 216 -5.05 16.55 -5.35
N GLU A 217 -4.15 17.44 -5.75
CA GLU A 217 -4.14 18.02 -7.09
C GLU A 217 -3.96 16.94 -8.15
N ARG A 218 -3.00 16.01 -7.98
CA ARG A 218 -2.84 14.87 -8.89
C ARG A 218 -4.11 14.04 -8.99
N LEU A 219 -4.85 13.83 -7.89
CA LEU A 219 -6.12 13.11 -7.90
C LEU A 219 -7.22 13.90 -8.59
N ALA A 220 -7.23 15.22 -8.46
CA ALA A 220 -8.21 16.10 -9.10
C ALA A 220 -7.94 16.30 -10.60
N THR A 221 -6.67 16.29 -11.02
CA THR A 221 -6.25 16.39 -12.42
C THR A 221 -6.15 15.04 -13.12
N GLN A 222 -6.15 13.95 -12.35
CA GLN A 222 -6.39 12.62 -12.92
C GLN A 222 -7.75 12.69 -13.61
N PRO A 223 -7.84 12.33 -14.90
CA PRO A 223 -9.12 12.27 -15.57
C PRO A 223 -10.04 11.40 -14.70
N ALA A 224 -11.23 11.91 -14.40
CA ALA A 224 -12.26 11.12 -13.74
C ALA A 224 -12.28 9.76 -14.44
N PRO A 225 -12.33 8.64 -13.69
CA PRO A 225 -12.38 7.34 -14.31
C PRO A 225 -13.47 7.40 -15.39
N PRO A 226 -13.13 7.07 -16.66
CA PRO A 226 -13.95 7.41 -17.82
C PRO A 226 -15.35 6.92 -17.53
N ASN A 227 -16.36 7.81 -17.55
CA ASN A 227 -17.76 7.58 -17.19
C ASN A 227 -18.10 6.07 -17.18
N LEU A 228 -17.84 5.41 -16.05
CA LEU A 228 -17.56 3.98 -16.07
C LEU A 228 -18.85 3.25 -16.40
N LEU A 229 -18.89 2.66 -17.59
CA LEU A 229 -20.04 1.90 -18.08
C LEU A 229 -20.37 0.85 -17.01
N ARG A 230 -21.59 0.96 -16.46
CA ARG A 230 -22.20 -0.03 -15.55
C ARG A 230 -23.12 -0.91 -16.39
N PRO A 231 -22.59 -1.89 -17.14
CA PRO A 231 -23.41 -2.70 -18.00
C PRO A 231 -24.37 -3.55 -17.18
N SER A 232 -25.62 -3.55 -17.62
CA SER A 232 -26.64 -4.52 -17.21
C SER A 232 -26.36 -5.92 -17.79
N LEU A 233 -25.65 -5.97 -18.92
CA LEU A 233 -25.36 -7.18 -19.67
C LEU A 233 -23.99 -7.11 -20.35
N VAL A 234 -23.20 -8.16 -20.19
CA VAL A 234 -21.95 -8.37 -20.95
C VAL A 234 -22.02 -9.74 -21.62
N GLU A 235 -21.85 -9.78 -22.93
CA GLU A 235 -21.89 -11.01 -23.71
C GLU A 235 -20.55 -11.23 -24.42
N TYR A 236 -19.96 -12.39 -24.15
CA TYR A 236 -18.79 -12.89 -24.85
C TYR A 236 -19.13 -14.09 -25.72
N GLN A 237 -18.31 -14.32 -26.72
CA GLN A 237 -18.27 -15.55 -27.50
C GLN A 237 -16.96 -16.27 -27.17
N LEU A 238 -17.06 -17.43 -26.53
CA LEU A 238 -15.93 -18.33 -26.28
C LEU A 238 -15.80 -19.29 -27.47
N HIS A 239 -14.58 -19.45 -27.97
CA HIS A 239 -14.18 -20.43 -28.98
C HIS A 239 -13.07 -21.31 -28.41
N ASP A 240 -13.38 -22.58 -28.18
CA ASP A 240 -12.38 -23.59 -27.87
C ASP A 240 -11.80 -24.11 -29.19
N ARG A 241 -10.52 -23.80 -29.44
CA ARG A 241 -9.82 -24.15 -30.68
C ARG A 241 -9.38 -25.62 -30.73
N LEU A 242 -9.43 -26.34 -29.62
CA LEU A 242 -9.12 -27.78 -29.60
C LEU A 242 -10.32 -28.60 -30.09
N THR A 243 -11.50 -28.23 -29.61
CA THR A 243 -12.76 -28.91 -29.97
C THR A 243 -13.52 -28.22 -31.11
N ASN A 244 -13.08 -27.02 -31.49
CA ASN A 244 -13.75 -26.13 -32.43
C ASN A 244 -15.19 -25.74 -32.02
N LEU A 245 -15.47 -25.76 -30.71
CA LEU A 245 -16.78 -25.42 -30.17
C LEU A 245 -16.89 -23.92 -29.86
N HIS A 246 -18.05 -23.35 -30.18
CA HIS A 246 -18.40 -21.97 -29.89
C HIS A 246 -19.51 -21.92 -28.83
N ARG A 247 -19.30 -21.17 -27.74
CA ARG A 247 -20.28 -20.98 -26.67
C ARG A 247 -20.47 -19.50 -26.36
N LYS A 248 -21.73 -19.05 -26.29
CA LYS A 248 -22.06 -17.72 -25.76
C LYS A 248 -21.91 -17.73 -24.23
N VAL A 249 -21.20 -16.74 -23.70
CA VAL A 249 -21.03 -16.50 -22.27
C VAL A 249 -21.71 -15.19 -21.93
N VAL A 250 -22.58 -15.19 -20.91
CA VAL A 250 -23.41 -14.05 -20.56
C VAL A 250 -23.24 -13.73 -19.08
N TYR A 251 -22.88 -12.49 -18.78
CA TYR A 251 -22.84 -11.93 -17.44
C TYR A 251 -23.99 -10.92 -17.31
N ARG A 252 -24.93 -11.17 -16.38
CA ARG A 252 -26.06 -10.29 -16.08
C ARG A 252 -25.83 -9.61 -14.75
N ALA A 253 -25.97 -8.29 -14.71
CA ALA A 253 -25.77 -7.53 -13.49
C ALA A 253 -26.84 -7.89 -12.44
N ASP A 254 -26.41 -8.02 -11.19
CA ASP A 254 -27.28 -8.26 -10.04
C ASP A 254 -27.96 -6.96 -9.59
N ALA A 255 -29.23 -7.04 -9.18
CA ALA A 255 -30.07 -5.90 -8.84
C ALA A 255 -29.62 -5.10 -7.59
N ALA A 256 -28.67 -5.62 -6.80
CA ALA A 256 -28.32 -5.11 -5.46
C ALA A 256 -26.96 -4.36 -5.37
N THR A 257 -26.42 -3.89 -6.49
CA THR A 257 -25.09 -3.24 -6.57
C THR A 257 -25.09 -1.75 -6.20
N THR A 258 -26.19 -1.23 -5.67
CA THR A 258 -26.44 0.22 -5.53
C THR A 258 -25.90 0.88 -4.25
N SER A 259 -25.32 0.14 -3.31
CA SER A 259 -24.81 0.73 -2.05
C SER A 259 -23.29 0.78 -1.89
N ASP A 260 -22.51 0.09 -2.74
CA ASP A 260 -21.08 -0.18 -2.45
C ASP A 260 -20.13 0.05 -3.63
N ASP A 261 -20.58 0.76 -4.67
CA ASP A 261 -19.91 0.98 -5.96
C ASP A 261 -19.50 -0.29 -6.73
N ARG A 262 -19.58 -1.50 -6.18
CA ARG A 262 -19.17 -2.73 -6.86
C ARG A 262 -20.21 -3.18 -7.88
N LEU A 263 -19.75 -3.74 -9.00
CA LEU A 263 -20.60 -4.44 -9.97
C LEU A 263 -20.48 -5.95 -9.73
N SER A 264 -21.62 -6.63 -9.67
CA SER A 264 -21.75 -8.06 -9.44
C SER A 264 -22.56 -8.67 -10.57
N PHE A 265 -22.12 -9.82 -11.07
CA PHE A 265 -22.77 -10.52 -12.17
C PHE A 265 -23.08 -11.96 -11.80
N ASN A 266 -24.20 -12.46 -12.32
CA ASN A 266 -24.64 -13.86 -12.19
C ASN A 266 -24.63 -14.32 -10.71
N ASN A 267 -25.26 -13.55 -9.83
CA ASN A 267 -25.35 -13.81 -8.40
C ASN A 267 -23.98 -13.91 -7.70
N GLY A 268 -23.08 -12.96 -7.98
CA GLY A 268 -21.73 -12.92 -7.42
C GLY A 268 -20.72 -13.88 -8.07
N GLY A 269 -21.06 -14.45 -9.23
CA GLY A 269 -20.16 -15.26 -10.06
C GLY A 269 -18.90 -14.48 -10.49
N TRP A 270 -19.07 -13.19 -10.79
CA TRP A 270 -18.00 -12.22 -11.03
C TRP A 270 -18.34 -10.94 -10.27
N VAL A 271 -17.41 -10.44 -9.46
CA VAL A 271 -17.52 -9.14 -8.78
C VAL A 271 -16.33 -8.26 -9.13
N GLU A 272 -16.59 -7.01 -9.50
CA GLU A 272 -15.58 -6.02 -9.87
C GLU A 272 -15.91 -4.64 -9.30
N LYS A 273 -14.94 -3.73 -9.38
CA LYS A 273 -15.18 -2.29 -9.19
C LYS A 273 -15.69 -1.67 -10.50
N PRO A 274 -16.28 -0.46 -10.48
CA PRO A 274 -16.74 0.22 -11.69
C PRO A 274 -15.63 0.35 -12.74
N GLY A 275 -14.37 0.47 -12.29
CA GLY A 275 -13.18 0.62 -13.14
C GLY A 275 -12.72 -0.65 -13.84
N GLY A 276 -13.46 -1.76 -13.72
CA GLY A 276 -13.10 -3.05 -14.30
C GLY A 276 -12.11 -3.88 -13.48
N GLU A 277 -11.65 -3.35 -12.35
CA GLU A 277 -10.79 -4.10 -11.43
C GLU A 277 -11.58 -5.25 -10.82
N VAL A 278 -11.16 -6.48 -11.13
CA VAL A 278 -11.84 -7.68 -10.67
C VAL A 278 -11.51 -7.95 -9.21
N ILE A 279 -12.56 -8.08 -8.40
CA ILE A 279 -12.45 -8.36 -6.96
C ILE A 279 -12.53 -9.87 -6.71
N GLY A 280 -13.32 -10.60 -7.49
CA GLY A 280 -13.38 -12.05 -7.39
C GLY A 280 -14.21 -12.70 -8.49
N VAL A 281 -13.84 -13.93 -8.84
CA VAL A 281 -14.58 -14.80 -9.75
C VAL A 281 -14.81 -16.12 -9.03
N THR A 282 -16.07 -16.51 -8.86
CA THR A 282 -16.48 -17.73 -8.16
C THR A 282 -17.07 -18.78 -9.10
N ALA A 283 -17.47 -18.37 -10.31
CA ALA A 283 -17.98 -19.24 -11.34
C ALA A 283 -17.22 -19.04 -12.66
N ALA A 284 -16.51 -20.08 -13.11
CA ALA A 284 -15.69 -20.02 -14.32
C ALA A 284 -16.50 -20.33 -15.60
N VAL A 285 -17.39 -19.42 -15.99
CA VAL A 285 -18.30 -19.61 -17.13
C VAL A 285 -17.64 -19.29 -18.48
N ALA A 286 -16.58 -18.49 -18.49
CA ALA A 286 -15.76 -18.17 -19.67
C ALA A 286 -14.49 -19.04 -19.82
N GLY A 287 -14.50 -20.26 -19.28
CA GLY A 287 -13.38 -21.19 -19.45
C GLY A 287 -12.12 -20.74 -18.70
N GLU A 288 -10.96 -20.80 -19.35
CA GLU A 288 -9.67 -20.46 -18.76
C GLU A 288 -9.58 -18.98 -18.39
N PHE A 289 -10.27 -18.09 -19.11
CA PHE A 289 -10.31 -16.65 -18.81
C PHE A 289 -10.75 -16.38 -17.37
N ASP A 290 -11.83 -17.02 -16.93
CA ASP A 290 -12.33 -16.95 -15.56
C ASP A 290 -11.52 -17.85 -14.64
N GLY A 291 -11.21 -19.06 -15.10
CA GLY A 291 -10.67 -20.13 -14.27
C GLY A 291 -9.29 -19.85 -13.68
N VAL A 292 -8.53 -18.93 -14.28
CA VAL A 292 -7.24 -18.48 -13.76
C VAL A 292 -7.11 -16.97 -13.72
N MET A 293 -8.22 -16.24 -13.58
CA MET A 293 -8.20 -14.78 -13.54
C MET A 293 -7.30 -14.27 -12.41
N PRO A 294 -6.31 -13.37 -12.69
CA PRO A 294 -5.45 -12.81 -11.66
C PRO A 294 -6.25 -11.95 -10.67
N PRO A 295 -5.77 -11.81 -9.41
CA PRO A 295 -6.28 -10.79 -8.51
C PRO A 295 -6.20 -9.39 -9.16
N GLY A 296 -7.30 -8.65 -9.18
CA GLY A 296 -7.41 -7.36 -9.88
C GLY A 296 -7.76 -7.44 -11.36
N GLY A 297 -7.77 -8.65 -11.95
CA GLY A 297 -8.12 -8.91 -13.35
C GLY A 297 -6.93 -9.03 -14.29
N TRP A 298 -7.22 -9.25 -15.58
CA TRP A 298 -6.21 -9.43 -16.64
C TRP A 298 -5.53 -8.14 -17.11
N ALA A 299 -5.93 -6.98 -16.61
CA ALA A 299 -5.32 -5.69 -16.90
C ALA A 299 -5.29 -4.82 -15.63
N ARG A 300 -4.24 -3.99 -15.51
CA ARG A 300 -4.16 -2.97 -14.45
C ARG A 300 -4.93 -1.71 -14.88
N PRO A 301 -5.49 -0.93 -13.95
CA PRO A 301 -6.06 0.39 -14.28
C PRO A 301 -5.00 1.30 -14.91
N GLY A 302 -5.32 1.92 -16.05
CA GLY A 302 -4.43 2.86 -16.76
C GLY A 302 -3.05 2.28 -17.11
N PRO A 303 -2.96 1.14 -17.82
CA PRO A 303 -1.65 0.57 -18.14
C PRO A 303 -0.92 1.52 -19.11
N GLU A 304 0.33 1.87 -18.80
CA GLU A 304 1.18 2.64 -19.70
C GLU A 304 1.78 1.74 -20.77
N SER A 305 1.97 2.27 -21.97
CA SER A 305 2.62 1.55 -23.05
C SER A 305 4.05 1.15 -22.66
N GLY A 306 4.45 -0.08 -22.98
CA GLY A 306 5.75 -0.64 -22.58
C GLY A 306 5.88 -1.03 -21.10
N ALA A 307 4.84 -0.84 -20.28
CA ALA A 307 4.86 -1.30 -18.89
C ALA A 307 4.97 -2.83 -18.81
N SER A 308 5.61 -3.33 -17.76
CA SER A 308 5.66 -4.78 -17.48
C SER A 308 5.54 -5.07 -15.99
N TRP A 309 4.99 -6.24 -15.65
CA TRP A 309 4.90 -6.70 -14.27
C TRP A 309 4.96 -8.22 -14.18
N ALA A 310 5.40 -8.72 -13.03
CA ALA A 310 5.27 -10.12 -12.66
C ALA A 310 4.03 -10.31 -11.76
N THR A 311 3.37 -11.44 -11.89
CA THR A 311 2.26 -11.85 -11.03
C THR A 311 2.41 -13.33 -10.67
N LYS A 312 2.36 -13.63 -9.37
CA LYS A 312 2.37 -14.98 -8.84
C LYS A 312 1.20 -15.14 -7.90
N TYR A 313 0.31 -16.09 -8.21
CA TYR A 313 -0.95 -16.26 -7.49
C TYR A 313 -1.49 -17.68 -7.61
N ASP A 314 -2.45 -18.00 -6.77
CA ASP A 314 -3.21 -19.24 -6.81
C ASP A 314 -4.65 -18.95 -7.27
N ALA A 315 -5.17 -19.81 -8.13
CA ALA A 315 -6.57 -19.88 -8.51
C ALA A 315 -7.13 -21.27 -8.17
N THR A 316 -8.45 -21.37 -8.01
CA THR A 316 -9.13 -22.66 -7.79
C THR A 316 -10.34 -22.75 -8.71
N THR A 317 -10.35 -23.76 -9.57
CA THR A 317 -11.42 -23.95 -10.55
C THR A 317 -11.78 -25.42 -10.63
N GLY A 318 -13.07 -25.75 -10.44
CA GLY A 318 -13.56 -27.13 -10.46
C GLY A 318 -12.83 -28.05 -9.48
N GLY A 319 -12.45 -27.55 -8.30
CA GLY A 319 -11.69 -28.29 -7.28
C GLY A 319 -10.18 -28.43 -7.56
N THR A 320 -9.71 -28.02 -8.74
CA THR A 320 -8.27 -28.01 -9.08
C THR A 320 -7.62 -26.74 -8.58
N ARG A 321 -6.53 -26.87 -7.81
CA ARG A 321 -5.67 -25.72 -7.48
C ARG A 321 -4.74 -25.45 -8.65
N ILE A 322 -4.66 -24.19 -9.07
CA ILE A 322 -3.85 -23.75 -10.19
C ILE A 322 -2.91 -22.66 -9.68
N ASN A 323 -1.61 -22.92 -9.70
CA ASN A 323 -0.59 -21.95 -9.33
C ASN A 323 -0.12 -21.28 -10.63
N MET A 324 -0.04 -19.96 -10.63
CA MET A 324 0.31 -19.15 -11.79
C MET A 324 1.56 -18.35 -11.47
N ASP A 325 2.54 -18.37 -12.37
CA ASP A 325 3.74 -17.54 -12.32
C ASP A 325 3.93 -16.91 -13.70
N LEU A 326 3.45 -15.68 -13.86
CA LEU A 326 3.34 -15.00 -15.14
C LEU A 326 4.07 -13.66 -15.14
N ARG A 327 4.60 -13.30 -16.30
CA ARG A 327 5.07 -11.96 -16.63
C ARG A 327 4.20 -11.36 -17.71
N ALA A 328 3.65 -10.18 -17.45
CA ALA A 328 2.86 -9.39 -18.37
C ALA A 328 3.72 -8.27 -18.98
N ASN A 329 3.51 -7.99 -20.27
CA ASN A 329 4.12 -6.84 -20.96
C ASN A 329 3.06 -6.16 -21.81
N VAL A 330 2.90 -4.85 -21.65
CA VAL A 330 2.01 -4.02 -22.48
C VAL A 330 2.73 -3.73 -23.80
N VAL A 331 2.08 -4.06 -24.90
CA VAL A 331 2.61 -3.84 -26.25
C VAL A 331 2.18 -2.44 -26.71
N ASP A 332 3.11 -1.70 -27.32
CA ASP A 332 2.88 -0.35 -27.85
C ASP A 332 2.19 -0.40 -29.22
N ASP A 333 1.00 -0.99 -29.24
CA ASP A 333 0.16 -1.11 -30.42
C ASP A 333 -1.31 -0.84 -30.02
N ALA A 334 -1.73 0.42 -30.09
CA ALA A 334 -3.16 0.70 -30.02
C ALA A 334 -3.84 0.02 -31.21
N VAL A 335 -4.60 -1.04 -30.95
CA VAL A 335 -5.38 -1.78 -31.95
C VAL A 335 -6.83 -1.31 -31.86
N MET A 336 -7.53 -1.28 -32.99
CA MET A 336 -8.99 -1.09 -33.02
C MET A 336 -9.65 -2.46 -33.18
N LEU A 337 -10.57 -2.80 -32.29
CA LEU A 337 -11.36 -4.04 -32.37
C LEU A 337 -12.86 -3.71 -32.40
N PRO A 338 -13.65 -4.36 -33.28
CA PRO A 338 -15.08 -4.16 -33.33
C PRO A 338 -15.79 -4.83 -32.15
N VAL A 339 -16.65 -4.08 -31.47
CA VAL A 339 -17.57 -4.60 -30.44
C VAL A 339 -18.97 -4.09 -30.77
N ASN A 340 -19.91 -5.00 -31.04
CA ASN A 340 -21.28 -4.67 -31.42
C ASN A 340 -21.39 -3.60 -32.54
N GLY A 341 -20.52 -3.68 -33.55
CA GLY A 341 -20.47 -2.74 -34.68
C GLY A 341 -19.78 -1.40 -34.39
N ARG A 342 -19.22 -1.19 -33.19
CA ARG A 342 -18.42 -0.01 -32.83
C ARG A 342 -16.94 -0.37 -32.73
N GLU A 343 -16.09 0.42 -33.38
CA GLU A 343 -14.63 0.28 -33.24
C GLU A 343 -14.17 0.77 -31.87
N MET A 344 -13.52 -0.11 -31.12
CA MET A 344 -13.03 0.17 -29.78
C MET A 344 -11.51 0.18 -29.77
N LYS A 345 -10.93 1.26 -29.22
CA LYS A 345 -9.49 1.32 -28.97
C LYS A 345 -9.14 0.35 -27.83
N VAL A 346 -8.21 -0.55 -28.10
CA VAL A 346 -7.71 -1.53 -27.15
C VAL A 346 -6.19 -1.47 -27.03
N MET A 347 -5.70 -1.91 -25.88
CA MET A 347 -4.29 -2.10 -25.59
C MET A 347 -4.02 -3.59 -25.45
N LYS A 348 -2.96 -4.08 -26.10
CA LYS A 348 -2.58 -5.48 -26.01
C LYS A 348 -1.59 -5.71 -24.86
N ILE A 349 -1.85 -6.76 -24.08
CA ILE A 349 -1.01 -7.19 -22.96
C ILE A 349 -0.67 -8.66 -23.17
N ASP A 350 0.62 -8.97 -23.32
CA ASP A 350 1.11 -10.33 -23.50
C ASP A 350 1.59 -10.92 -22.17
N TYR A 351 1.00 -12.04 -21.78
CA TYR A 351 1.34 -12.83 -20.61
C TYR A 351 2.15 -14.06 -21.02
N ARG A 352 3.28 -14.29 -20.34
CA ARG A 352 4.10 -15.50 -20.49
C ARG A 352 4.55 -16.01 -19.15
N GLY A 353 4.61 -17.32 -18.98
CA GLY A 353 5.17 -17.93 -17.79
C GLY A 353 4.79 -19.40 -17.66
N TYR A 354 4.49 -19.81 -16.45
CA TYR A 354 4.22 -21.20 -16.10
C TYR A 354 2.96 -21.34 -15.27
N THR A 355 2.33 -22.50 -15.38
CA THR A 355 1.19 -22.92 -14.58
C THR A 355 1.47 -24.29 -13.96
N GLN A 356 1.03 -24.50 -12.73
CA GLN A 356 1.04 -25.80 -12.06
C GLN A 356 -0.36 -26.15 -11.59
N ARG A 357 -0.85 -27.34 -11.92
CA ARG A 357 -2.21 -27.79 -11.61
C ARG A 357 -2.16 -29.01 -10.72
N SER A 358 -2.97 -29.02 -9.66
CA SER A 358 -3.14 -30.18 -8.78
C SER A 358 -4.61 -30.44 -8.47
N ALA A 359 -5.04 -31.68 -8.67
CA ALA A 359 -6.44 -32.10 -8.54
C ALA A 359 -6.95 -32.10 -7.08
N ASN A 360 -6.06 -32.20 -6.09
CA ASN A 360 -6.40 -32.21 -4.67
C ASN A 360 -5.60 -31.14 -3.93
N ALA A 361 -6.29 -30.24 -3.22
CA ALA A 361 -5.69 -29.28 -2.30
C ALA A 361 -5.08 -30.01 -1.08
N GLY A 362 -3.86 -30.54 -1.23
CA GLY A 362 -3.11 -31.20 -0.15
C GLY A 362 -2.28 -32.44 -0.55
N ALA A 363 -2.40 -32.95 -1.78
CA ALA A 363 -1.60 -34.10 -2.23
C ALA A 363 -0.32 -33.65 -2.94
N ALA A 364 0.85 -34.10 -2.46
CA ALA A 364 2.15 -33.81 -3.06
C ALA A 364 2.39 -34.57 -4.38
N SER A 365 1.61 -35.62 -4.66
CA SER A 365 1.66 -36.39 -5.92
C SER A 365 0.64 -35.85 -6.93
N GLY A 366 1.06 -35.66 -8.18
CA GLY A 366 0.15 -35.29 -9.28
C GLY A 366 0.12 -33.81 -9.64
N ILE A 367 1.18 -33.04 -9.31
CA ILE A 367 1.33 -31.65 -9.79
C ILE A 367 1.76 -31.68 -11.27
N LEU A 368 0.92 -31.12 -12.12
CA LEU A 368 1.14 -31.04 -13.57
C LEU A 368 1.62 -29.64 -13.91
N SER A 369 2.85 -29.52 -14.40
CA SER A 369 3.42 -28.24 -14.81
C SER A 369 3.31 -28.04 -16.32
N GLY A 370 3.11 -26.79 -16.75
CA GLY A 370 3.02 -26.42 -18.15
C GLY A 370 3.44 -24.97 -18.41
N THR A 371 3.71 -24.67 -19.68
CA THR A 371 3.93 -23.28 -20.11
C THR A 371 2.59 -22.59 -20.29
N TYR A 372 2.54 -21.29 -19.98
CA TYR A 372 1.35 -20.47 -20.12
C TYR A 372 1.63 -19.27 -21.01
N ARG A 373 0.79 -19.08 -22.03
CA ARG A 373 0.82 -17.92 -22.92
C ARG A 373 -0.59 -17.40 -23.09
N ALA A 374 -0.78 -16.11 -22.86
CA ALA A 374 -2.04 -15.44 -23.14
C ALA A 374 -1.81 -14.04 -23.71
N SER A 375 -2.74 -13.57 -24.52
CA SER A 375 -2.81 -12.19 -25.02
C SER A 375 -4.16 -11.60 -24.64
N VAL A 376 -4.13 -10.42 -24.03
CA VAL A 376 -5.30 -9.71 -23.53
C VAL A 376 -5.41 -8.41 -24.30
N TRP A 377 -6.56 -8.14 -24.91
CA TRP A 377 -6.89 -6.85 -25.50
C TRP A 377 -7.86 -6.14 -24.58
N PHE A 378 -7.38 -5.13 -23.87
CA PHE A 378 -8.14 -4.38 -22.87
C PHE A 378 -8.58 -3.03 -23.43
N SER A 379 -9.85 -2.66 -23.27
CA SER A 379 -10.35 -1.32 -23.60
C SER A 379 -10.39 -0.46 -22.34
N PRO A 380 -9.57 0.61 -22.24
CA PRO A 380 -9.66 1.57 -21.14
C PRO A 380 -11.02 2.31 -21.10
N GLU A 381 -11.67 2.47 -22.26
CA GLU A 381 -13.00 3.09 -22.35
C GLU A 381 -14.07 2.22 -21.69
N LEU A 382 -14.04 0.91 -21.93
CA LEU A 382 -15.00 -0.02 -21.32
C LEU A 382 -14.59 -0.46 -19.91
N GLY A 383 -13.32 -0.27 -19.55
CA GLY A 383 -12.70 -0.88 -18.37
C GLY A 383 -12.67 -2.41 -18.45
N ARG A 384 -12.67 -3.03 -19.64
CA ARG A 384 -12.84 -4.49 -19.77
C ARG A 384 -11.99 -5.10 -20.86
N VAL A 385 -11.79 -6.41 -20.74
CA VAL A 385 -11.17 -7.22 -21.79
C VAL A 385 -12.15 -7.37 -22.95
N VAL A 386 -11.74 -6.92 -24.13
CA VAL A 386 -12.47 -7.04 -25.39
C VAL A 386 -12.15 -8.36 -26.08
N ARG A 387 -10.90 -8.81 -26.00
CA ARG A 387 -10.49 -10.13 -26.52
C ARG A 387 -9.47 -10.74 -25.58
N PHE A 388 -9.57 -12.05 -25.40
CA PHE A 388 -8.60 -12.84 -24.66
C PHE A 388 -8.25 -14.07 -25.49
N GLU A 389 -6.97 -14.33 -25.63
CA GLU A 389 -6.47 -15.55 -26.24
C GLU A 389 -5.54 -16.26 -25.28
N VAL A 390 -5.67 -17.57 -25.19
CA VAL A 390 -4.80 -18.39 -24.35
C VAL A 390 -4.36 -19.65 -25.07
N GLN A 391 -3.13 -20.04 -24.80
CA GLN A 391 -2.57 -21.34 -25.12
C GLN A 391 -1.73 -21.83 -23.94
N THR A 392 -2.12 -22.96 -23.37
CA THR A 392 -1.31 -23.64 -22.35
C THR A 392 -1.30 -25.13 -22.58
N ARG A 393 -0.17 -25.76 -22.28
CA ARG A 393 0.01 -27.20 -22.35
C ARG A 393 1.01 -27.62 -21.29
N GLY A 394 0.72 -28.74 -20.62
CA GLY A 394 1.57 -29.29 -19.59
C GLY A 394 1.18 -30.71 -19.19
N GLY A 395 1.95 -31.28 -18.27
CA GLY A 395 1.78 -32.68 -17.86
C GLY A 395 2.21 -33.70 -18.91
N ALA A 396 2.10 -34.99 -18.55
CA ALA A 396 2.44 -36.13 -19.39
C ALA A 396 1.45 -37.29 -19.19
N GLY A 397 1.32 -38.15 -20.20
CA GLY A 397 0.42 -39.32 -20.14
C GLY A 397 -1.05 -38.95 -19.93
N GLY A 398 -1.79 -39.79 -19.20
CA GLY A 398 -3.22 -39.58 -18.92
C GLY A 398 -3.56 -38.37 -18.04
N GLY A 399 -2.55 -37.65 -17.51
CA GLY A 399 -2.70 -36.40 -16.78
C GLY A 399 -2.28 -35.16 -17.57
N ALA A 400 -2.01 -35.27 -18.87
CA ALA A 400 -1.68 -34.09 -19.67
C ALA A 400 -2.89 -33.14 -19.76
N PHE A 401 -2.62 -31.83 -19.75
CA PHE A 401 -3.63 -30.81 -20.00
C PHE A 401 -3.20 -29.94 -21.18
N GLN A 402 -4.19 -29.49 -21.94
CA GLN A 402 -4.03 -28.55 -23.03
C GLN A 402 -5.25 -27.64 -23.09
N VAL A 403 -5.01 -26.35 -23.25
CA VAL A 403 -6.04 -25.33 -23.43
C VAL A 403 -5.65 -24.48 -24.62
N SER A 404 -6.61 -24.20 -25.49
CA SER A 404 -6.46 -23.24 -26.57
C SER A 404 -7.80 -22.57 -26.79
N GLU A 405 -7.99 -21.39 -26.21
CA GLU A 405 -9.27 -20.69 -26.20
C GLU A 405 -9.12 -19.26 -26.71
N VAL A 406 -10.18 -18.75 -27.32
CA VAL A 406 -10.37 -17.35 -27.68
C VAL A 406 -11.69 -16.89 -27.09
N LEU A 407 -11.71 -15.79 -26.36
CA LEU A 407 -12.91 -15.16 -25.81
C LEU A 407 -13.01 -13.75 -26.38
N GLU A 408 -14.12 -13.44 -27.04
CA GLU A 408 -14.35 -12.13 -27.70
C GLU A 408 -15.62 -11.48 -27.16
N LEU A 409 -15.52 -10.20 -26.80
CA LEU A 409 -16.65 -9.39 -26.36
C LEU A 409 -17.51 -9.06 -27.59
N VAL A 410 -18.72 -9.61 -27.63
CA VAL A 410 -19.63 -9.40 -28.77
C VAL A 410 -20.67 -8.33 -28.48
N ASN A 411 -21.07 -8.15 -27.22
CA ASN A 411 -22.08 -7.18 -26.84
C ASN A 411 -21.91 -6.69 -25.40
N ILE A 412 -22.23 -5.42 -25.16
CA ILE A 412 -22.25 -4.79 -23.84
C ILE A 412 -23.38 -3.75 -23.82
N ARG A 413 -24.21 -3.77 -22.78
CA ARG A 413 -25.36 -2.87 -22.62
C ARG A 413 -25.50 -2.31 -21.22
#